data_AF-A0A836BM61-F1
#
_entry.id   AF-A0A836BM61-F1
#
_cell.length_a   1.000
_cell.length_b   1.000
_cell.length_c   1.000
_cell.angle_alpha   90.00
_cell.angle_beta   90.00
_cell.angle_gamma   90.00
#
_symmetry.space_group_name_H-M   'P 1'
#
loop_
_entity.id
_entity.type
_entity.pdbx_description
1 polymer ?
#
loop_
_entity_poly.entity_id
_entity_poly.type
_entity_poly.pdbx_seq_one_letter_code
_entity_poly.pdbx_strand_id
1 'polypeptide(L)'
;MKAFIALVLFSLVFLVGISQSEIALAQSQNRLSVSFENDVAPSYDVSLNPNERYILSQSYSWVRDQTSRYNLVSYSIDGSEHIPTPRIARGDFTLDISTGSSHSVVFRAVPQFPIEVTGAEVFFFTPESPTQDNWFDLDSKVSVIVPKGSESEEGQVRKAITGWSLDKTNMQVVLDDDA
;
A
#
# COMPACT_ATOMS: atom_id res chain seq x y z
N MET A 1 35.13 -11.67 62.17
CA MET A 1 34.62 -12.57 61.12
C MET A 1 35.81 -12.90 60.22
N LYS A 2 36.39 -14.10 60.36
CA LYS A 2 36.38 -15.17 59.33
C LYS A 2 36.76 -14.65 57.93
N ALA A 3 37.73 -15.16 57.19
CA ALA A 3 38.76 -16.17 57.37
C ALA A 3 39.75 -16.01 56.19
N PHE A 4 40.99 -16.45 56.41
CA PHE A 4 41.98 -16.76 55.36
C PHE A 4 41.44 -17.74 54.31
N ILE A 5 42.03 -17.75 53.11
CA ILE A 5 42.44 -18.92 52.28
C ILE A 5 42.88 -18.34 50.91
N ALA A 6 44.17 -18.10 50.72
CA ALA A 6 45.13 -19.02 50.09
C ALA A 6 44.84 -19.24 48.59
N LEU A 7 45.51 -18.43 47.78
CA LEU A 7 45.57 -18.52 46.32
C LEU A 7 46.94 -19.09 45.94
N VAL A 8 47.01 -20.35 45.49
CA VAL A 8 48.20 -20.90 44.80
C VAL A 8 47.79 -22.06 43.86
N LEU A 9 48.03 -21.83 42.56
CA LEU A 9 48.51 -22.72 41.46
C LEU A 9 47.85 -24.12 41.25
N PHE A 10 47.71 -24.72 40.07
CA PHE A 10 48.12 -24.53 38.67
C PHE A 10 47.33 -25.61 37.87
N SER A 11 47.14 -25.46 36.56
CA SER A 11 47.45 -26.51 35.56
C SER A 11 46.70 -26.27 34.25
N LEU A 12 47.50 -26.03 33.21
CA LEU A 12 47.12 -26.06 31.82
C LEU A 12 47.10 -27.54 31.37
N VAL A 13 45.98 -28.01 30.80
CA VAL A 13 45.95 -29.26 30.04
C VAL A 13 45.44 -28.95 28.64
N PHE A 14 46.32 -29.08 27.66
CA PHE A 14 45.95 -29.15 26.25
C PHE A 14 45.42 -30.56 25.94
N LEU A 15 44.23 -30.63 25.34
CA LEU A 15 43.76 -31.79 24.60
C LEU A 15 43.34 -31.32 23.22
N VAL A 16 44.11 -31.72 22.22
CA VAL A 16 43.80 -31.62 20.80
C VAL A 16 42.73 -32.67 20.50
N GLY A 17 41.54 -32.23 20.09
CA GLY A 17 40.52 -33.06 19.46
C GLY A 17 40.20 -32.47 18.08
N ILE A 18 40.58 -33.16 17.02
CA ILE A 18 40.30 -32.79 15.63
C ILE A 18 38.88 -33.22 15.26
N SER A 19 38.23 -32.35 14.49
CA SER A 19 37.07 -32.54 13.61
C SER A 19 35.79 -33.10 14.23
N GLN A 20 34.83 -32.21 14.43
CA GLN A 20 33.72 -32.20 13.47
C GLN A 20 33.69 -30.82 12.84
N SER A 21 34.17 -30.73 11.60
CA SER A 21 33.63 -29.72 10.73
C SER A 21 32.15 -30.07 10.59
N GLU A 22 31.31 -29.47 11.42
CA GLU A 22 30.01 -29.05 10.95
C GLU A 22 30.30 -28.06 9.82
N ILE A 23 30.65 -28.61 8.64
CA ILE A 23 30.11 -28.04 7.43
C ILE A 23 28.62 -28.23 7.62
N ALA A 24 28.00 -27.29 8.34
CA ALA A 24 26.66 -26.91 8.02
C ALA A 24 26.74 -26.66 6.52
N LEU A 25 26.31 -27.66 5.74
CA LEU A 25 25.64 -27.37 4.50
C LEU A 25 24.48 -26.48 4.95
N ALA A 26 24.76 -25.19 5.10
CA ALA A 26 23.77 -24.17 4.97
C ALA A 26 23.30 -24.35 3.52
N GLN A 27 22.37 -25.29 3.32
CA GLN A 27 21.43 -25.14 2.23
C GLN A 27 20.91 -23.74 2.44
N SER A 28 21.31 -22.82 1.57
CA SER A 28 20.76 -21.47 1.58
C SER A 28 19.26 -21.68 1.47
N GLN A 29 18.55 -21.48 2.58
CA GLN A 29 17.10 -21.56 2.54
C GLN A 29 16.66 -20.51 1.53
N ASN A 30 15.83 -20.94 0.58
CA ASN A 30 15.24 -20.00 -0.36
C ASN A 30 14.52 -18.92 0.43
N ARG A 31 14.62 -17.67 -0.01
CA ARG A 31 14.05 -16.53 0.69
C ARG A 31 13.14 -15.74 -0.23
N LEU A 32 12.01 -15.30 0.29
CA LEU A 32 11.19 -14.26 -0.31
C LEU A 32 11.53 -12.93 0.35
N SER A 33 12.06 -11.99 -0.43
CA SER A 33 12.24 -10.60 -0.02
C SER A 33 11.08 -9.77 -0.58
N VAL A 34 10.30 -9.12 0.29
CA VAL A 34 9.19 -8.24 -0.11
C VAL A 34 9.54 -6.81 0.21
N SER A 35 9.40 -5.91 -0.77
CA SER A 35 9.63 -4.49 -0.60
C SER A 35 8.60 -3.65 -1.33
N PHE A 36 8.61 -2.35 -1.06
CA PHE A 36 7.68 -1.39 -1.65
C PHE A 36 8.46 -0.25 -2.27
N GLU A 37 8.12 0.10 -3.51
CA GLU A 37 8.76 1.20 -4.22
C GLU A 37 8.57 2.52 -3.46
N ASN A 38 9.62 3.34 -3.36
CA ASN A 38 9.64 4.59 -2.58
C ASN A 38 9.32 4.41 -1.08
N ASP A 39 9.56 3.23 -0.52
CA ASP A 39 9.39 2.91 0.90
C ASP A 39 7.98 3.26 1.44
N VAL A 40 6.95 3.10 0.61
CA VAL A 40 5.54 3.38 0.99
C VAL A 40 4.97 2.40 2.03
N ALA A 41 5.71 1.33 2.33
CA ALA A 41 5.50 0.43 3.46
C ALA A 41 6.82 -0.29 3.83
N PRO A 42 6.96 -0.84 5.06
CA PRO A 42 8.16 -1.56 5.47
C PRO A 42 8.43 -2.81 4.64
N SER A 43 9.71 -3.05 4.33
CA SER A 43 10.17 -4.29 3.69
C SER A 43 10.37 -5.42 4.71
N TYR A 44 10.26 -6.67 4.26
CA TYR A 44 10.47 -7.84 5.11
C TYR A 44 10.96 -9.06 4.30
N ASP A 45 11.48 -10.05 5.02
CA ASP A 45 11.98 -11.31 4.46
C ASP A 45 11.25 -12.51 5.08
N VAL A 46 11.01 -13.54 4.28
CA VAL A 46 10.42 -14.81 4.69
C VAL A 46 11.27 -15.97 4.18
N SER A 47 11.66 -16.89 5.06
CA SER A 47 12.29 -18.15 4.65
C SER A 47 11.25 -19.06 4.00
N LEU A 48 11.56 -19.58 2.81
CA LEU A 48 10.72 -20.49 2.04
C LEU A 48 11.17 -21.93 2.27
N ASN A 49 10.30 -22.74 2.88
CA ASN A 49 10.57 -24.16 3.03
C ASN A 49 10.16 -24.92 1.75
N PRO A 50 11.02 -25.82 1.24
CA PRO A 50 10.64 -26.72 0.17
C PRO A 50 9.40 -27.55 0.55
N ASN A 51 8.48 -27.73 -0.40
CA ASN A 51 7.19 -28.47 -0.27
C ASN A 51 6.05 -27.75 0.47
N GLU A 52 6.23 -26.50 0.87
CA GLU A 52 5.13 -25.65 1.34
C GLU A 52 4.61 -24.76 0.19
N ARG A 53 3.34 -24.35 0.29
CA ARG A 53 2.75 -23.32 -0.58
C ARG A 53 2.73 -22.01 0.16
N TYR A 54 3.29 -20.98 -0.46
CA TYR A 54 3.26 -19.61 0.06
C TYR A 54 2.34 -18.77 -0.81
N ILE A 55 1.39 -18.11 -0.15
CA ILE A 55 0.51 -17.11 -0.77
C ILE A 55 0.84 -15.78 -0.12
N LEU A 56 1.44 -14.88 -0.89
CA LEU A 56 1.67 -13.51 -0.47
C LEU A 56 0.33 -12.76 -0.57
N SER A 57 -0.09 -12.13 0.52
CA SER A 57 -1.30 -11.30 0.59
C SER A 57 -0.92 -9.85 0.85
N GLN A 58 -1.47 -8.92 0.09
CA GLN A 58 -1.24 -7.48 0.21
C GLN A 58 -2.56 -6.73 -0.02
N SER A 59 -2.94 -5.86 0.90
CA SER A 59 -4.15 -5.05 0.72
C SER A 59 -4.06 -4.14 -0.50
N TYR A 60 -5.15 -4.04 -1.26
CA TYR A 60 -5.22 -3.15 -2.41
C TYR A 60 -5.10 -1.68 -2.01
N SER A 61 -5.59 -1.31 -0.82
CA SER A 61 -5.38 0.03 -0.26
C SER A 61 -5.00 -0.04 1.21
N TRP A 62 -4.15 0.88 1.66
CA TRP A 62 -3.79 1.03 3.07
C TRP A 62 -3.64 2.50 3.45
N VAL A 63 -3.91 2.80 4.72
CA VAL A 63 -3.84 4.16 5.26
C VAL A 63 -2.41 4.68 5.19
N ARG A 64 -2.24 5.89 4.65
CA ARG A 64 -0.98 6.63 4.68
C ARG A 64 -0.97 7.59 5.87
N ASP A 65 -2.04 8.37 6.00
CA ASP A 65 -2.27 9.31 7.09
C ASP A 65 -3.78 9.60 7.25
N GLN A 66 -4.14 10.65 7.99
CA GLN A 66 -5.54 11.00 8.26
C GLN A 66 -6.33 11.45 7.02
N THR A 67 -5.65 11.88 5.95
CA THR A 67 -6.28 12.49 4.77
C THR A 67 -5.95 11.75 3.48
N SER A 68 -5.06 10.75 3.53
CA SER A 68 -4.60 10.02 2.36
C SER A 68 -4.40 8.53 2.60
N ARG A 69 -4.45 7.77 1.50
CA ARG A 69 -4.16 6.33 1.47
C ARG A 69 -3.21 6.02 0.34
N TYR A 70 -2.62 4.84 0.33
CA TYR A 70 -2.01 4.28 -0.86
C TYR A 70 -2.97 3.31 -1.54
N ASN A 71 -2.90 3.20 -2.87
CA ASN A 71 -3.55 2.14 -3.64
C ASN A 71 -2.53 1.39 -4.50
N LEU A 72 -2.55 0.06 -4.44
CA LEU A 72 -1.68 -0.85 -5.17
C LEU A 72 -1.90 -0.72 -6.68
N VAL A 73 -0.83 -0.44 -7.42
CA VAL A 73 -0.87 -0.22 -8.88
C VAL A 73 -0.36 -1.45 -9.63
N SER A 74 0.73 -2.04 -9.14
CA SER A 74 1.43 -3.13 -9.81
C SER A 74 2.42 -3.83 -8.87
N TYR A 75 2.99 -4.94 -9.32
CA TYR A 75 4.09 -5.64 -8.66
C TYR A 75 5.10 -6.14 -9.69
N SER A 76 6.34 -6.38 -9.28
CA SER A 76 7.35 -7.08 -10.07
C SER A 76 7.92 -8.25 -9.29
N ILE A 77 8.32 -9.32 -9.98
CA ILE A 77 9.02 -10.47 -9.40
C ILE A 77 10.42 -10.55 -10.00
N ASP A 78 11.45 -10.71 -9.16
CA ASP A 78 12.84 -10.95 -9.55
C ASP A 78 13.41 -9.90 -10.53
N GLY A 79 12.98 -8.64 -10.37
CA GLY A 79 13.42 -7.52 -11.21
C GLY A 79 12.80 -7.48 -12.60
N SER A 80 11.73 -8.25 -12.85
CA SER A 80 10.94 -8.17 -14.09
C SER A 80 10.15 -6.85 -14.20
N GLU A 81 9.54 -6.64 -15.37
CA GLU A 81 8.61 -5.52 -15.58
C GLU A 81 7.41 -5.57 -14.62
N HIS A 82 6.91 -4.40 -14.26
CA HIS A 82 5.76 -4.28 -13.38
C HIS A 82 4.47 -4.82 -14.04
N ILE A 83 3.85 -5.79 -13.39
CA ILE A 83 2.56 -6.38 -13.77
C ILE A 83 1.44 -5.55 -13.11
N PRO A 84 0.54 -4.92 -13.88
CA PRO A 84 -0.56 -4.14 -13.32
C PRO A 84 -1.50 -4.97 -12.45
N THR A 85 -1.97 -4.38 -11.37
CA THR A 85 -3.04 -4.94 -10.52
C THR A 85 -4.35 -4.18 -10.72
N PRO A 86 -5.51 -4.82 -10.49
CA PRO A 86 -6.78 -4.11 -10.41
C PRO A 86 -6.74 -2.96 -9.39
N ARG A 87 -7.36 -1.83 -9.72
CA ARG A 87 -7.47 -0.65 -8.86
C ARG A 87 -8.72 -0.79 -7.99
N ILE A 88 -8.57 -1.32 -6.77
CA ILE A 88 -9.70 -1.67 -5.90
C ILE A 88 -9.56 -0.94 -4.56
N ALA A 89 -10.66 -0.40 -4.03
CA ALA A 89 -10.67 0.33 -2.77
C ALA A 89 -10.34 -0.55 -1.54
N ARG A 90 -10.76 -1.82 -1.54
CA ARG A 90 -10.73 -2.71 -0.38
C ARG A 90 -10.39 -4.16 -0.76
N GLY A 91 -10.01 -4.94 0.24
CA GLY A 91 -9.63 -6.34 0.08
C GLY A 91 -8.16 -6.51 -0.26
N ASP A 92 -7.78 -7.74 -0.57
CA ASP A 92 -6.39 -8.13 -0.73
C ASP A 92 -6.10 -8.68 -2.13
N PHE A 93 -4.97 -8.24 -2.68
CA PHE A 93 -4.27 -8.89 -3.77
C PHE A 93 -3.53 -10.12 -3.24
N THR A 94 -3.58 -11.22 -3.97
CA THR A 94 -2.85 -12.44 -3.64
C THR A 94 -1.93 -12.88 -4.78
N LEU A 95 -0.77 -13.41 -4.40
CA LEU A 95 0.24 -13.90 -5.33
C LEU A 95 0.80 -15.24 -4.82
N ASP A 96 0.72 -16.27 -5.65
CA ASP A 96 1.37 -17.55 -5.38
C ASP A 96 2.90 -17.42 -5.55
N ILE A 97 3.66 -17.87 -4.55
CA ILE A 97 5.13 -17.83 -4.56
C ILE A 97 5.69 -19.25 -4.65
N SER A 98 6.52 -19.49 -5.66
CA SER A 98 7.24 -20.77 -5.79
C SER A 98 8.34 -20.90 -4.74
N THR A 99 8.51 -22.11 -4.19
CA THR A 99 9.55 -22.40 -3.18
C THR A 99 10.84 -23.00 -3.78
N GLY A 100 10.89 -23.16 -5.10
CA GLY A 100 12.02 -23.74 -5.83
C GLY A 100 13.26 -22.85 -5.88
N SER A 101 13.10 -21.55 -5.68
CA SER A 101 14.18 -20.56 -5.67
C SER A 101 13.88 -19.42 -4.69
N SER A 102 14.88 -18.60 -4.40
CA SER A 102 14.65 -17.31 -3.74
C SER A 102 13.99 -16.33 -4.71
N HIS A 103 13.17 -15.43 -4.18
CA HIS A 103 12.44 -14.44 -4.94
C HIS A 103 12.51 -13.05 -4.30
N SER A 104 12.44 -12.02 -5.14
CA SER A 104 12.19 -10.65 -4.72
C SER A 104 10.88 -10.16 -5.31
N VAL A 105 9.96 -9.68 -4.46
CA VAL A 105 8.72 -9.04 -4.89
C VAL A 105 8.76 -7.57 -4.51
N VAL A 106 8.52 -6.70 -5.49
CA VAL A 106 8.43 -5.25 -5.27
C VAL A 106 7.02 -4.80 -5.61
N PHE A 107 6.32 -4.22 -4.64
CA PHE A 107 5.01 -3.61 -4.85
C PHE A 107 5.15 -2.13 -5.16
N ARG A 108 4.37 -1.65 -6.13
CA ARG A 108 4.24 -0.23 -6.45
C ARG A 108 2.85 0.27 -6.09
N ALA A 109 2.81 1.38 -5.38
CA ALA A 109 1.58 2.05 -4.97
C ALA A 109 1.62 3.54 -5.33
N VAL A 110 0.46 4.15 -5.37
CA VAL A 110 0.32 5.60 -5.56
C VAL A 110 -0.51 6.18 -4.42
N PRO A 111 -0.15 7.35 -3.87
CA PRO A 111 -1.00 8.06 -2.92
C PRO A 111 -2.33 8.44 -3.56
N GLN A 112 -3.41 8.35 -2.78
CA GLN A 112 -4.74 8.78 -3.15
C GLN A 112 -5.32 9.71 -2.10
N PHE A 113 -6.16 10.64 -2.54
CA PHE A 113 -6.87 11.61 -1.72
C PHE A 113 -8.35 11.59 -2.04
N PRO A 114 -9.24 11.73 -1.04
CA PRO A 114 -10.67 11.79 -1.28
C PRO A 114 -11.05 13.19 -1.82
N ILE A 115 -12.00 13.22 -2.75
CA ILE A 115 -12.71 14.47 -3.09
C ILE A 115 -14.15 14.36 -2.55
N GLU A 116 -14.51 15.30 -1.69
CA GLU A 116 -15.87 15.43 -1.14
C GLU A 116 -16.61 16.57 -1.84
N VAL A 117 -17.82 16.29 -2.33
CA VAL A 117 -18.72 17.31 -2.90
C VAL A 117 -19.86 17.52 -1.92
N THR A 118 -20.06 18.78 -1.52
CA THR A 118 -21.15 19.18 -0.63
C THR A 118 -22.05 20.20 -1.33
N GLY A 119 -23.35 20.19 -1.03
CA GLY A 119 -24.33 21.12 -1.63
C GLY A 119 -24.92 20.70 -2.99
N ALA A 120 -24.44 19.61 -3.60
CA ALA A 120 -25.02 19.01 -4.80
C ALA A 120 -25.41 17.55 -4.53
N GLU A 121 -26.65 17.17 -4.87
CA GLU A 121 -27.17 15.80 -4.72
C GLU A 121 -26.77 14.88 -5.89
N VAL A 122 -26.69 15.46 -7.09
CA VAL A 122 -26.30 14.76 -8.32
C VAL A 122 -25.02 15.40 -8.85
N PHE A 123 -23.95 14.63 -8.92
CA PHE A 123 -22.68 15.04 -9.50
C PHE A 123 -21.95 13.80 -10.02
N PHE A 124 -20.98 14.02 -10.90
CA PHE A 124 -20.06 12.98 -11.34
C PHE A 124 -18.67 13.55 -11.56
N PHE A 125 -17.67 12.69 -11.45
CA PHE A 125 -16.28 13.04 -11.71
C PHE A 125 -15.88 12.66 -13.12
N THR A 126 -15.03 13.47 -13.76
CA THR A 126 -14.42 13.13 -15.04
C THR A 126 -12.91 13.40 -14.99
N PRO A 127 -12.05 12.37 -15.10
CA PRO A 127 -12.41 10.94 -15.10
C PRO A 127 -13.02 10.48 -13.76
N GLU A 128 -13.66 9.31 -13.75
CA GLU A 128 -14.10 8.67 -12.51
C GLU A 128 -12.89 8.29 -11.63
N SER A 129 -13.11 8.13 -10.32
CA SER A 129 -12.06 7.65 -9.41
C SER A 129 -11.61 6.24 -9.81
N PRO A 130 -10.29 5.96 -9.87
CA PRO A 130 -9.77 4.66 -10.30
C PRO A 130 -10.25 3.48 -9.43
N THR A 131 -10.64 3.75 -8.19
CA THR A 131 -11.12 2.77 -7.20
C THR A 131 -12.63 2.82 -6.96
N GLN A 132 -13.37 3.61 -7.75
CA GLN A 132 -14.85 3.75 -7.70
C GLN A 132 -15.41 4.17 -6.32
N ASP A 133 -14.65 4.96 -5.56
CA ASP A 133 -15.04 5.41 -4.22
C ASP A 133 -14.66 6.88 -3.94
N ASN A 134 -14.48 7.68 -4.99
CA ASN A 134 -14.15 9.11 -4.94
C ASN A 134 -12.75 9.42 -4.36
N TRP A 135 -11.85 8.44 -4.37
CA TRP A 135 -10.43 8.63 -4.09
C TRP A 135 -9.64 8.71 -5.39
N PHE A 136 -8.82 9.75 -5.53
CA PHE A 136 -8.08 10.04 -6.75
C PHE A 136 -6.59 10.00 -6.50
N ASP A 137 -5.84 9.51 -7.47
CA ASP A 137 -4.38 9.42 -7.41
C ASP A 137 -3.77 10.83 -7.30
N LEU A 138 -2.63 10.95 -6.61
CA LEU A 138 -1.85 12.19 -6.56
C LEU A 138 -1.65 12.75 -7.99
N ASP A 139 -1.77 14.07 -8.12
CA ASP A 139 -1.66 14.82 -9.39
C ASP A 139 -2.76 14.53 -10.44
N SER A 140 -3.83 13.82 -10.07
CA SER A 140 -5.01 13.65 -10.93
C SER A 140 -5.67 14.99 -11.26
N LYS A 141 -5.98 15.21 -12.54
CA LYS A 141 -6.80 16.33 -13.01
C LYS A 141 -8.24 15.88 -13.11
N VAL A 142 -9.06 16.28 -12.15
CA VAL A 142 -10.46 15.83 -12.02
C VAL A 142 -11.39 17.01 -12.21
N SER A 143 -12.40 16.86 -13.07
CA SER A 143 -13.52 17.79 -13.16
C SER A 143 -14.70 17.25 -12.36
N VAL A 144 -15.33 18.12 -11.56
CA VAL A 144 -16.61 17.84 -10.91
C VAL A 144 -17.70 18.42 -11.78
N ILE A 145 -18.58 17.56 -12.29
CA ILE A 145 -19.68 17.98 -13.16
C ILE A 145 -20.96 17.82 -12.36
N VAL A 146 -21.67 18.94 -12.22
CA VAL A 146 -22.98 19.00 -11.61
C VAL A 146 -23.96 19.36 -12.73
N PRO A 147 -24.82 18.42 -13.17
CA PRO A 147 -25.75 18.69 -14.26
C PRO A 147 -26.75 19.77 -13.84
N LYS A 148 -27.08 20.68 -14.76
CA LYS A 148 -28.23 21.57 -14.61
C LYS A 148 -29.48 20.67 -14.55
N GLY A 149 -30.31 20.84 -13.53
CA GLY A 149 -31.43 19.94 -13.24
C GLY A 149 -32.30 19.65 -14.46
N SER A 150 -32.59 18.38 -14.72
CA SER A 150 -33.64 17.97 -15.65
C SER A 150 -35.01 18.29 -15.05
N GLU A 151 -35.95 18.71 -15.90
CA GLU A 151 -37.27 19.19 -15.49
C GLU A 151 -38.08 18.10 -14.75
N SER A 152 -38.39 18.40 -13.48
CA SER A 152 -39.59 18.09 -12.66
C SER A 152 -40.53 16.95 -13.07
N GLU A 153 -40.60 15.93 -12.19
CA GLU A 153 -41.87 15.33 -11.77
C GLU A 153 -42.65 16.33 -10.89
N GLU A 154 -43.98 16.26 -10.92
CA GLU A 154 -44.90 17.19 -10.28
C GLU A 154 -44.64 17.29 -8.75
N GLY A 155 -44.20 18.46 -8.28
CA GLY A 155 -44.00 18.75 -6.85
C GLY A 155 -42.55 18.98 -6.38
N GLN A 156 -41.54 18.84 -7.24
CA GLN A 156 -40.15 19.19 -6.89
C GLN A 156 -39.73 20.59 -7.40
N VAL A 157 -39.09 21.37 -6.51
CA VAL A 157 -38.50 22.68 -6.83
C VAL A 157 -37.19 22.47 -7.59
N ARG A 158 -36.96 23.20 -8.69
CA ARG A 158 -35.66 23.22 -9.38
C ARG A 158 -34.62 23.90 -8.50
N LYS A 159 -33.52 23.20 -8.18
CA LYS A 159 -32.34 23.79 -7.53
C LYS A 159 -31.35 24.22 -8.61
N ALA A 160 -30.92 25.48 -8.57
CA ALA A 160 -29.88 26.02 -9.45
C ALA A 160 -28.55 26.11 -8.68
N ILE A 161 -27.44 25.89 -9.39
CA ILE A 161 -26.10 26.12 -8.84
C ILE A 161 -25.83 27.62 -8.91
N THR A 162 -25.82 28.29 -7.77
CA THR A 162 -25.53 29.74 -7.69
C THR A 162 -24.06 30.04 -7.50
N GLY A 163 -23.25 29.03 -7.16
CA GLY A 163 -21.83 29.18 -6.94
C GLY A 163 -21.12 27.90 -6.54
N TRP A 164 -19.80 27.95 -6.46
CA TRP A 164 -18.95 26.86 -5.98
C TRP A 164 -17.76 27.41 -5.20
N SER A 165 -17.14 26.60 -4.35
CA SER A 165 -15.90 26.97 -3.65
C SER A 165 -15.02 25.74 -3.51
N LEU A 166 -13.70 25.92 -3.63
CA LEU A 166 -12.73 24.89 -3.28
C LEU A 166 -12.28 25.08 -1.83
N ASP A 167 -12.28 23.99 -1.06
CA ASP A 167 -11.82 23.94 0.34
C ASP A 167 -12.47 25.00 1.25
N LYS A 168 -13.72 25.37 0.96
CA LYS A 168 -14.50 26.36 1.72
C LYS A 168 -13.82 27.73 1.84
N THR A 169 -12.92 28.06 0.91
CA THR A 169 -12.16 29.31 0.96
C THR A 169 -13.01 30.50 0.50
N ASN A 170 -13.30 30.59 -0.80
CA ASN A 170 -14.07 31.67 -1.42
C ASN A 170 -15.13 31.12 -2.38
N MET A 171 -16.34 31.69 -2.29
CA MET A 171 -17.44 31.36 -3.21
C MET A 171 -17.25 32.07 -4.55
N GLN A 172 -17.17 31.28 -5.61
CA GLN A 172 -17.26 31.70 -7.00
C GLN A 172 -18.73 31.68 -7.40
N VAL A 173 -19.28 32.84 -7.76
CA VAL A 173 -20.68 32.94 -8.19
C VAL A 173 -20.81 32.45 -9.63
N VAL A 174 -21.80 31.61 -9.88
CA VAL A 174 -22.21 31.25 -11.25
C VAL A 174 -23.23 32.29 -11.69
N LEU A 175 -22.87 33.10 -12.67
CA LEU A 175 -23.80 34.05 -13.29
C LEU A 175 -24.65 33.29 -14.31
N ASP A 176 -25.94 33.58 -14.35
CA ASP A 176 -26.80 33.13 -15.44
C ASP A 176 -26.42 33.94 -16.69
N ASP A 177 -26.12 33.25 -17.79
CA ASP A 177 -25.79 33.86 -19.09
C ASP A 177 -27.01 34.50 -19.78
N ASP A 178 -28.20 34.45 -19.17
CA ASP A 178 -29.43 35.05 -19.68
C ASP A 178 -29.78 36.33 -18.91
N ALA A 179 -29.20 37.44 -19.36
CA ALA A 179 -29.65 38.81 -19.07
C ALA A 179 -30.05 39.53 -20.37
#